data_AF-A0AB34IM43-F1
#
_entry.id   AF-A0AB34IM43-F1
#
_cell.length_a   1.000
_cell.length_b   1.000
_cell.length_c   1.000
_cell.angle_alpha   90.00
_cell.angle_beta   90.00
_cell.angle_gamma   90.00
#
_symmetry.space_group_name_H-M   'P 1'
#
loop_
_entity.id
_entity.type
_entity.pdbx_description
1 polymer ?
#
loop_
_entity_poly.entity_id
_entity_poly.type
_entity_poly.pdbx_seq_one_letter_code
_entity_poly.pdbx_strand_id
1 'polypeptide(L)'
;MCRKGDWMCSLDLTDAYHHVPFHESAVRYFTFAIETLHQDGQPRVEYFSTPVLNFGWTNSPFYFTEVLKSVVTHLRCPDRTGRAQRTGVRTLPWLDDFAFFFKGDLTREQARQERDNIFSLFRRLGLAIAPDKGVHDPTRGSRRPAG
;
A
#
# COMPACT_ATOMS: atom_id res chain seq x y z
N MET A 1 -0.64 13.98 -13.51
CA MET A 1 -0.18 13.16 -12.38
C MET A 1 1.19 12.54 -12.68
N CYS A 2 1.41 11.99 -13.87
CA CYS A 2 2.73 11.70 -14.44
C CYS A 2 3.20 12.86 -15.35
N ARG A 3 4.51 13.16 -15.41
CA ARG A 3 5.10 14.10 -16.37
C ARG A 3 6.24 13.44 -17.15
N LYS A 4 6.47 13.91 -18.37
CA LYS A 4 7.59 13.43 -19.21
C LYS A 4 8.92 13.68 -18.50
N GLY A 5 9.74 12.63 -18.40
CA GLY A 5 11.06 12.68 -17.76
C GLY A 5 11.07 12.44 -16.25
N ASP A 6 9.90 12.25 -15.62
CA ASP A 6 9.82 11.85 -14.21
C ASP A 6 10.50 10.50 -13.97
N TRP A 7 11.17 10.38 -12.83
CA TRP A 7 11.51 9.07 -12.28
C TRP A 7 10.24 8.44 -11.71
N MET A 8 10.07 7.14 -11.94
CA MET A 8 8.89 6.38 -11.55
C MET A 8 9.28 5.14 -10.76
N CYS A 9 8.61 4.90 -9.65
CA CYS A 9 8.60 3.60 -9.00
C CYS A 9 7.18 3.22 -8.61
N SER A 10 6.93 1.93 -8.45
CA SER A 10 5.69 1.40 -7.91
C SER A 10 5.96 0.37 -6.83
N LEU A 11 4.98 0.20 -5.96
CA LEU A 11 4.94 -0.87 -4.98
C LEU A 11 3.52 -1.45 -4.93
N ASP A 12 3.44 -2.68 -4.46
CA ASP A 12 2.23 -3.44 -4.15
C ASP A 12 2.33 -3.84 -2.67
N LEU A 13 1.21 -3.84 -1.95
CA LEU A 13 1.17 -4.21 -0.53
C LEU A 13 0.81 -5.69 -0.37
N THR A 14 1.52 -6.41 0.51
CA THR A 14 1.15 -7.80 0.84
C THR A 14 -0.13 -7.84 1.66
N ASP A 15 -1.04 -8.77 1.39
CA ASP A 15 -2.25 -8.99 2.21
C ASP A 15 -3.21 -7.78 2.32
N ALA A 16 -2.99 -6.72 1.52
CA ALA A 16 -3.84 -5.53 1.34
C ALA A 16 -4.75 -5.19 2.54
N TYR A 17 -6.01 -5.61 2.51
CA TYR A 17 -7.04 -5.28 3.51
C TYR A 17 -6.67 -5.73 4.92
N HIS A 18 -5.89 -6.80 5.08
CA HIS A 18 -5.51 -7.34 6.38
C HIS A 18 -4.63 -6.39 7.22
N HIS A 19 -4.14 -5.30 6.66
CA HIS A 19 -3.47 -4.23 7.41
C HIS A 19 -4.40 -3.42 8.31
N VAL A 20 -5.71 -3.45 8.05
CA VAL A 20 -6.68 -2.64 8.76
C VAL A 20 -7.45 -3.52 9.73
N PRO A 21 -7.23 -3.37 11.05
CA PRO A 21 -7.97 -4.15 12.05
C PRO A 21 -9.42 -3.67 12.16
N PHE A 22 -10.30 -4.60 12.50
CA PHE A 22 -11.61 -4.27 13.02
C PHE A 22 -11.51 -3.81 14.48
N HIS A 23 -12.48 -2.99 14.90
CA HIS A 23 -12.71 -2.81 16.32
C HIS A 23 -13.12 -4.16 16.96
N GLU A 24 -12.64 -4.45 18.16
CA GLU A 24 -12.85 -5.75 18.84
C GLU A 24 -14.34 -6.15 18.90
N SER A 25 -15.22 -5.18 19.15
CA SER A 25 -16.68 -5.43 19.21
C SER A 25 -17.30 -5.85 17.88
N ALA A 26 -16.62 -5.63 16.76
CA ALA A 26 -17.10 -5.96 15.41
C ALA A 26 -16.63 -7.33 14.94
N VAL A 27 -15.57 -7.90 15.53
CA VAL A 27 -14.94 -9.16 15.08
C VAL A 27 -15.93 -10.33 15.01
N ARG A 28 -16.89 -10.39 15.95
CA ARG A 28 -17.95 -11.42 15.99
C ARG A 28 -18.86 -11.45 14.75
N TYR A 29 -18.96 -10.34 14.01
CA TYR A 29 -19.76 -10.29 12.78
C TYR A 29 -19.03 -10.88 11.57
N PHE A 30 -17.73 -11.16 11.72
CA PHE A 30 -16.86 -11.77 10.72
C PHE A 30 -16.43 -13.17 11.14
N THR A 31 -17.30 -13.85 11.89
CA THR A 31 -17.12 -15.25 12.28
C THR A 31 -17.81 -16.17 11.28
N PHE A 32 -17.11 -17.20 10.81
CA PHE A 32 -17.66 -18.22 9.92
C PHE A 32 -17.30 -19.61 10.41
N ALA A 33 -18.16 -20.57 10.06
CA ALA A 33 -18.02 -21.96 10.43
C ALA A 33 -17.36 -22.74 9.29
N ILE A 34 -16.37 -23.56 9.60
CA ILE A 34 -15.71 -24.46 8.66
C ILE A 34 -15.82 -25.88 9.22
N GLU A 35 -16.21 -26.83 8.38
CA GLU A 35 -16.08 -28.25 8.72
C GLU A 35 -14.62 -28.69 8.48
N THR A 36 -13.96 -29.15 9.53
CA THR A 36 -12.57 -29.59 9.52
C THR A 36 -12.50 -31.09 9.82
N LEU A 37 -11.54 -31.78 9.18
CA LEU A 37 -11.23 -33.16 9.51
C LEU A 37 -10.18 -33.19 10.63
N HIS A 38 -10.53 -33.80 11.75
CA HIS A 38 -9.61 -33.97 12.87
C HIS A 38 -8.73 -35.21 12.70
N GLN A 39 -7.70 -35.34 13.54
CA GLN A 39 -6.74 -36.46 13.50
C GLN A 39 -7.39 -37.84 13.68
N ASP A 40 -8.57 -37.90 14.30
CA ASP A 40 -9.40 -39.10 14.45
C ASP A 40 -10.23 -39.43 13.20
N GLY A 41 -10.08 -38.65 12.12
CA GLY A 41 -10.81 -38.79 10.86
C GLY A 41 -12.28 -38.33 10.94
N GLN A 42 -12.72 -37.73 12.05
CA GLN A 42 -14.09 -37.29 12.21
C GLN A 42 -14.25 -35.80 11.82
N PRO A 43 -15.29 -35.44 11.04
CA PRO A 43 -15.59 -34.05 10.73
C PRO A 43 -16.11 -33.33 11.97
N ARG A 44 -15.67 -32.10 12.20
CA ARG A 44 -16.23 -31.22 13.23
C ARG A 44 -16.35 -29.81 12.68
N VAL A 45 -17.33 -29.07 13.20
CA VAL A 45 -17.51 -27.66 12.84
C VAL A 45 -16.68 -26.81 13.79
N GLU A 46 -15.74 -26.06 13.24
CA GLU A 46 -14.93 -25.08 13.95
C GLU A 46 -15.32 -23.66 13.51
N TYR A 47 -15.26 -22.70 14.44
CA TYR A 47 -15.60 -21.30 14.19
C TYR A 47 -14.34 -20.45 14.14
N PHE A 48 -14.17 -19.71 13.05
CA PHE A 48 -13.02 -18.83 12.82
C PHE A 48 -13.49 -17.39 12.70
N SER A 49 -12.75 -16.47 13.31
CA SER A 49 -13.04 -15.03 13.21
C SER A 49 -11.84 -14.28 12.66
N THR A 50 -12.07 -13.32 11.77
CA THR A 50 -11.01 -12.48 11.23
C THR A 50 -10.99 -11.12 11.95
N PRO A 51 -9.92 -10.76 12.67
CA PRO A 51 -9.85 -9.48 13.39
C PRO A 51 -9.47 -8.30 12.49
N VAL A 52 -9.42 -8.50 11.17
CA VAL A 52 -8.96 -7.53 10.16
C VAL A 52 -9.94 -7.52 8.98
N LEU A 53 -9.93 -6.44 8.18
CA LEU A 53 -10.77 -6.35 6.98
C LEU A 53 -10.53 -7.55 6.06
N ASN A 54 -11.57 -8.34 5.81
CA ASN A 54 -11.48 -9.55 5.01
C ASN A 54 -11.65 -9.26 3.52
N PHE A 55 -11.00 -10.08 2.70
CA PHE A 55 -11.38 -10.18 1.29
C PHE A 55 -12.81 -10.74 1.16
N GLY A 56 -13.55 -10.26 0.16
CA GLY A 56 -14.93 -10.68 -0.09
C GLY A 56 -16.00 -9.84 0.63
N TRP A 57 -15.66 -9.07 1.67
CA TRP A 57 -16.61 -8.09 2.21
C TRP A 57 -16.67 -6.83 1.33
N THR A 58 -17.87 -6.45 0.91
CA THR A 58 -18.11 -5.35 -0.04
C THR A 58 -17.55 -4.01 0.41
N ASN A 59 -17.43 -3.78 1.72
CA ASN A 59 -16.93 -2.50 2.26
C ASN A 59 -15.42 -2.48 2.55
N SER A 60 -14.71 -3.61 2.44
CA SER A 60 -13.26 -3.64 2.65
C SER A 60 -12.50 -2.63 1.78
N PRO A 61 -12.78 -2.49 0.46
CA PRO A 61 -12.14 -1.47 -0.37
C PRO A 61 -12.36 -0.04 0.13
N PHE A 62 -13.59 0.27 0.58
CA PHE A 62 -13.94 1.59 1.08
C PHE A 62 -13.15 1.94 2.33
N TYR A 63 -13.21 1.10 3.37
CA TYR A 63 -12.51 1.38 4.62
C TYR A 63 -10.98 1.38 4.45
N PHE A 64 -10.45 0.46 3.65
CA PHE A 64 -9.03 0.42 3.34
C PHE A 64 -8.55 1.71 2.68
N THR A 65 -9.27 2.20 1.67
CA THR A 65 -8.91 3.44 0.98
C THR A 65 -9.09 4.68 1.86
N GLU A 66 -10.10 4.73 2.74
CA GLU A 66 -10.23 5.81 3.74
C GLU A 66 -9.00 5.91 4.65
N VAL A 67 -8.48 4.79 5.13
CA VAL A 67 -7.25 4.78 5.95
C VAL A 67 -6.06 5.28 5.13
N LEU A 68 -5.87 4.75 3.92
CA LEU A 68 -4.74 5.12 3.05
C LEU A 68 -4.78 6.57 2.55
N LYS A 69 -5.95 7.22 2.51
CA LYS A 69 -6.05 8.66 2.16
C LYS A 69 -5.16 9.53 3.03
N SER A 70 -5.00 9.20 4.31
CA SER A 70 -4.12 9.94 5.23
C SER A 70 -2.65 9.81 4.83
N VAL A 71 -2.23 8.60 4.45
CA VAL A 71 -0.86 8.32 3.97
C VAL A 71 -0.61 9.06 2.66
N VAL A 72 -1.52 8.94 1.69
CA VAL A 72 -1.42 9.63 0.39
C VAL A 72 -1.38 11.15 0.55
N THR A 73 -2.18 11.68 1.47
CA THR A 73 -2.19 13.11 1.79
C THR A 73 -0.86 13.57 2.36
N HIS A 74 -0.29 12.81 3.30
CA HIS A 74 1.04 13.09 3.85
C HIS A 74 2.12 13.03 2.77
N LEU A 75 2.09 12.05 1.86
CA LEU A 75 3.08 11.97 0.78
C LEU A 75 3.01 13.15 -0.20
N ARG A 76 1.80 13.58 -0.54
CA ARG A 76 1.56 14.71 -1.45
C ARG A 76 1.84 16.06 -0.81
N CYS A 77 1.73 16.16 0.51
CA CYS A 77 1.94 17.37 1.29
C CYS A 77 2.52 17.01 2.67
N PRO A 78 3.82 16.67 2.75
CA PRO A 78 4.45 16.17 3.97
C PRO A 78 4.53 17.20 5.09
N ASP A 79 4.32 18.47 4.74
CA ASP A 79 4.32 19.57 5.67
C ASP A 79 3.06 20.44 5.50
N ARG A 80 2.07 20.18 6.36
CA ARG A 80 0.90 21.05 6.51
C ARG A 80 1.16 22.24 7.44
N THR A 81 2.33 22.29 8.09
CA THR A 81 2.69 23.26 9.12
C THR A 81 3.68 24.34 8.66
N GLY A 82 4.26 24.21 7.46
CA GLY A 82 5.25 25.12 6.89
C GLY A 82 6.68 24.98 7.44
N ARG A 83 6.98 23.92 8.22
CA ARG A 83 8.27 23.71 8.91
C ARG A 83 9.25 22.76 8.20
N ALA A 84 8.82 21.98 7.21
CA ALA A 84 9.65 20.97 6.54
C ALA A 84 9.85 21.30 5.05
N GLN A 85 11.11 21.39 4.62
CA GLN A 85 11.55 21.72 3.25
C GLN A 85 11.28 20.63 2.20
N ARG A 86 10.52 19.57 2.50
CA ARG A 86 10.33 18.46 1.55
C ARG A 86 9.21 18.77 0.56
N THR A 87 9.53 18.72 -0.73
CA THR A 87 8.51 18.82 -1.78
C THR A 87 7.69 17.55 -1.81
N GLY A 88 6.36 17.68 -1.84
CA GLY A 88 5.46 16.53 -1.92
C GLY A 88 5.68 15.68 -3.17
N VAL A 89 5.44 14.38 -3.02
CA VAL A 89 5.57 13.39 -4.08
C VAL A 89 4.22 13.25 -4.81
N ARG A 90 4.26 13.16 -6.13
CA ARG A 90 3.05 12.83 -6.90
C ARG A 90 2.79 11.34 -6.73
N THR A 91 1.67 11.03 -6.09
CA THR A 91 1.27 9.64 -5.77
C THR A 91 -0.03 9.30 -6.48
N LEU A 92 -0.06 8.18 -7.18
CA LEU A 92 -1.26 7.54 -7.74
C LEU A 92 -1.54 6.26 -6.94
N PRO A 93 -2.49 6.28 -5.99
CA PRO A 93 -2.96 5.08 -5.31
C PRO A 93 -4.07 4.40 -6.13
N TRP A 94 -4.04 3.07 -6.18
CA TRP A 94 -5.11 2.22 -6.68
C TRP A 94 -5.25 1.01 -5.76
N LEU A 95 -6.14 1.12 -4.76
CA LEU A 95 -6.22 0.15 -3.65
C LEU A 95 -4.84 -0.06 -3.00
N ASP A 96 -4.28 -1.26 -3.10
CA ASP A 96 -2.99 -1.71 -2.61
C ASP A 96 -1.82 -1.44 -3.57
N ASP A 97 -2.11 -1.08 -4.83
CA ASP A 97 -1.12 -0.64 -5.80
C ASP A 97 -0.81 0.85 -5.67
N PHE A 98 0.47 1.19 -5.65
CA PHE A 98 0.92 2.58 -5.62
C PHE A 98 1.93 2.85 -6.72
N ALA A 99 1.76 3.97 -7.42
CA ALA A 99 2.77 4.56 -8.28
C ALA A 99 3.20 5.93 -7.75
N PHE A 100 4.51 6.17 -7.77
CA PHE A 100 5.14 7.42 -7.34
C PHE A 100 5.91 8.04 -8.48
N PHE A 101 5.79 9.36 -8.60
CA PHE A 101 6.46 10.14 -9.65
C PHE A 101 7.33 11.22 -9.00
N PHE A 102 8.64 11.07 -9.15
CA PHE A 102 9.64 12.04 -8.70
C PHE A 102 10.06 12.94 -9.85
N LYS A 103 10.48 14.16 -9.54
CA LYS A 103 10.83 15.15 -10.57
C LYS A 103 12.00 14.68 -11.44
N GLY A 104 11.94 15.03 -12.72
CA GLY A 104 12.94 14.65 -13.73
C GLY A 104 14.29 15.39 -13.65
N ASP A 105 14.41 16.40 -12.80
CA ASP A 105 15.66 17.11 -12.50
C ASP A 105 16.51 16.41 -11.41
N LEU A 106 15.94 15.45 -10.68
CA LEU A 106 16.67 14.65 -9.69
C LEU A 106 17.65 13.69 -10.36
N THR A 107 18.78 13.44 -9.69
CA THR A 107 19.64 12.29 -10.02
C THR A 107 18.93 10.96 -9.69
N ARG A 108 19.44 9.85 -10.21
CA ARG A 108 18.87 8.52 -9.91
C ARG A 108 18.98 8.20 -8.42
N GLU A 109 20.08 8.60 -7.80
CA GLU A 109 20.38 8.42 -6.38
C GLU A 109 19.41 9.23 -5.51
N GLN A 110 19.12 10.47 -5.89
CA GLN A 110 18.12 11.29 -5.21
C GLN A 110 16.70 10.69 -5.33
N ALA A 111 16.34 10.17 -6.50
CA ALA A 111 15.06 9.48 -6.68
C ALA A 111 14.98 8.19 -5.84
N ARG A 112 16.08 7.43 -5.74
CA ARG A 112 16.18 6.25 -4.85
C ARG A 112 16.01 6.63 -3.40
N GLN A 113 16.64 7.72 -2.95
CA GLN A 113 16.49 8.21 -1.58
C GLN A 113 15.04 8.60 -1.26
N GLU A 114 14.35 9.28 -2.17
CA GLU A 114 12.93 9.59 -2.00
C GLU A 114 12.06 8.33 -1.93
N ARG A 115 12.33 7.34 -2.80
CA ARG A 115 11.69 6.02 -2.74
C ARG A 115 11.95 5.33 -1.39
N ASP A 116 13.18 5.32 -0.90
CA ASP A 116 13.55 4.67 0.36
C ASP A 116 12.84 5.33 1.55
N ASN A 117 12.68 6.66 1.51
CA ASN A 117 11.91 7.39 2.52
C ASN A 117 10.43 6.99 2.52
N ILE A 118 9.83 6.80 1.35
CA ILE A 118 8.45 6.31 1.22
C ILE A 118 8.36 4.88 1.76
N PHE A 119 9.27 3.99 1.37
CA PHE A 119 9.24 2.59 1.79
C PHE A 119 9.44 2.47 3.31
N SER A 120 10.32 3.30 3.89
CA SER A 120 10.49 3.41 5.34
C SER A 120 9.22 3.87 6.04
N LEU A 121 8.49 4.86 5.49
CA LEU A 121 7.21 5.31 6.02
C LEU A 121 6.19 4.17 6.02
N PHE A 122 6.01 3.46 4.91
CA PHE A 122 5.07 2.35 4.80
C PHE A 122 5.36 1.27 5.85
N ARG A 123 6.62 0.83 5.96
CA ARG A 123 7.03 -0.16 6.97
C ARG A 123 6.75 0.31 8.40
N ARG A 124 7.02 1.58 8.72
CA ARG A 124 6.74 2.17 10.04
C ARG A 124 5.24 2.23 10.36
N LEU A 125 4.39 2.35 9.35
CA LEU A 125 2.94 2.32 9.48
C LEU A 125 2.39 0.89 9.53
N GLY A 126 3.25 -0.13 9.47
CA GLY A 126 2.84 -1.53 9.41
C GLY A 126 2.31 -1.95 8.05
N LEU A 127 2.43 -1.12 7.01
CA LEU A 127 2.05 -1.45 5.63
C LEU A 127 3.18 -2.25 4.98
N ALA A 128 3.02 -3.56 4.96
CA ALA A 128 4.00 -4.48 4.40
C ALA A 128 3.99 -4.39 2.86
N ILE A 129 5.19 -4.25 2.30
CA ILE A 129 5.42 -4.10 0.86
C ILE A 129 5.80 -5.47 0.30
N ALA A 130 5.17 -5.86 -0.81
CA ALA A 130 5.52 -7.07 -1.53
C ALA A 130 6.93 -6.92 -2.15
N PRO A 131 7.89 -7.81 -1.80
CA PRO A 131 9.29 -7.66 -2.21
C PRO A 131 9.48 -7.79 -3.72
N ASP A 132 8.71 -8.66 -4.36
CA ASP A 132 8.89 -9.06 -5.75
C ASP A 132 7.81 -8.51 -6.70
N LYS A 133 6.93 -7.64 -6.20
CA LYS A 133 5.85 -7.02 -6.98
C LYS A 133 6.04 -5.52 -7.12
N GLY A 134 5.75 -5.02 -8.32
CA GLY A 134 5.95 -3.62 -8.69
C GLY A 134 7.35 -3.34 -9.23
N VAL A 135 7.64 -2.07 -9.48
CA VAL A 135 8.94 -1.59 -10.00
C VAL A 135 9.57 -0.71 -8.93
N HIS A 136 10.34 -1.32 -8.03
CA HIS A 136 10.84 -0.62 -6.83
C HIS A 136 12.00 0.32 -7.11
N ASP A 137 12.86 -0.01 -8.07
CA ASP A 137 13.96 0.88 -8.46
C ASP A 137 13.42 1.97 -9.39
N PRO A 138 13.67 3.27 -9.11
CA PRO A 138 13.17 4.33 -9.96
C PRO A 138 13.69 4.21 -11.41
N THR A 139 12.77 4.18 -12.36
CA THR A 139 13.07 4.12 -13.81
C THR A 139 12.51 5.33 -14.54
N ARG A 140 12.99 5.57 -15.77
CA ARG A 140 12.45 6.58 -16.70
C ARG A 140 12.10 5.88 -18.02
N GLY A 141 10.96 6.22 -18.61
CA GLY A 141 10.68 5.81 -19.99
C GLY A 141 11.73 6.38 -20.94
N SER A 142 12.35 5.53 -21.76
CA SER A 142 13.36 5.96 -22.72
C SER A 142 12.77 6.95 -23.71
N ARG A 143 13.53 7.99 -24.07
CA ARG A 143 13.28 8.68 -25.34
C ARG A 143 13.57 7.64 -26.43
N ARG A 144 12.58 7.25 -27.24
CA ARG A 144 12.93 6.84 -28.60
C ARG A 144 13.69 8.00 -29.23
N PRO A 145 14.90 7.81 -29.77
CA PRO A 145 15.46 8.81 -30.66
C PRO A 145 14.46 8.96 -31.81
N ALA A 146 14.09 10.20 -32.11
CA ALA A 146 13.44 10.50 -33.38
C ALA A 146 14.48 10.16 -34.46
N GLY A 147 14.31 9.01 -35.10
CA GLY A 147 14.95 8.71 -36.37
C GLY A 147 14.27 9.47 -37.49
#